data_AF-A0AAV9QHS5-F1
#
_entry.id   AF-A0AAV9QHS5-F1
#
_cell.length_a   1.000
_cell.length_b   1.000
_cell.length_c   1.000
_cell.angle_alpha   90.00
_cell.angle_beta   90.00
_cell.angle_gamma   90.00
#
_symmetry.space_group_name_H-M   'P 1'
#
loop_
_entity.id
_entity.type
_entity.pdbx_description
1 polymer ?
#
loop_
_entity_poly.entity_id
_entity_poly.type
_entity_poly.pdbx_seq_one_letter_code
_entity_poly.pdbx_strand_id
1 'polypeptide(L)'
;MDPIIFTPRLKLTLITKAERNSPELEWLHELRSNEQATWWSIHGRQKNLEDTEKVIAGFLPVPPPPPLPTDNPNTPDKAEAEAEDEDEKTYRVVYAVHQLPTTTTSSTPPNPPLVSDRTAQPATTIATTTTTTDQSQSQTQTQTQKQSQSQPQPQVHVQNPTAAATTPTLIGLVTLTSLGANALTLPAHLTSLPPLPPTTTTTTTTTKPLTLELAYMFLPKSWGRGYATESVNAVFASCQRAAGATQHATPTPTPTQHATPTPPATHLGLSSFWSPFTSILVRAIVNQGNPASMRVMHKVGMTKTGVYELTDRRVFLAGEWRDRHSLHIFARLLF
;
A
#
# COMPACT_ATOMS: atom_id res chain seq x y z
N MET A 1 9.33 -2.91 -11.22
CA MET A 1 8.90 -3.11 -9.82
C MET A 1 9.02 -4.58 -9.46
N ASP A 2 9.31 -4.91 -8.21
CA ASP A 2 9.45 -6.32 -7.80
C ASP A 2 8.09 -7.02 -7.84
N PRO A 3 7.94 -8.18 -8.53
CA PRO A 3 6.65 -8.85 -8.62
C PRO A 3 6.17 -9.40 -7.26
N ILE A 4 7.11 -9.78 -6.38
CA ILE A 4 6.84 -10.27 -5.03
C ILE A 4 7.80 -9.59 -4.06
N ILE A 5 7.29 -9.07 -2.95
CA ILE A 5 8.10 -8.54 -1.85
C ILE A 5 7.77 -9.33 -0.58
N PHE A 6 8.81 -9.87 0.05
CA PHE A 6 8.68 -10.48 1.37
C PHE A 6 9.17 -9.52 2.45
N THR A 7 8.50 -9.60 3.59
CA THR A 7 8.84 -8.93 4.84
C THR A 7 8.75 -9.98 5.95
N PRO A 8 9.18 -9.69 7.19
CA PRO A 8 9.10 -10.66 8.27
C PRO A 8 7.69 -11.26 8.48
N ARG A 9 6.63 -10.51 8.17
CA ARG A 9 5.24 -10.96 8.43
C ARG A 9 4.34 -10.98 7.20
N LEU A 10 4.76 -10.39 6.08
CA LEU A 10 3.92 -10.19 4.91
C LEU A 10 4.56 -10.69 3.62
N LYS A 11 3.70 -11.15 2.70
CA LYS A 11 3.97 -11.31 1.28
C LYS A 11 3.15 -10.28 0.51
N LEU A 12 3.80 -9.41 -0.24
CA LEU A 12 3.15 -8.47 -1.14
C LEU A 12 3.27 -9.00 -2.57
N THR A 13 2.15 -9.09 -3.28
CA THR A 13 2.10 -9.55 -4.67
C THR A 13 1.70 -8.37 -5.56
N LEU A 14 2.52 -8.05 -6.56
CA LEU A 14 2.22 -7.01 -7.54
C LEU A 14 1.04 -7.46 -8.41
N ILE A 15 -0.03 -6.67 -8.42
CA ILE A 15 -1.20 -6.91 -9.25
C ILE A 15 -1.01 -6.13 -10.56
N THR A 16 -0.77 -6.86 -11.65
CA THR A 16 -0.69 -6.29 -13.00
C THR A 16 -2.00 -6.43 -13.77
N LYS A 17 -2.85 -7.40 -13.38
CA LYS A 17 -4.14 -7.71 -13.98
C LYS A 17 -5.08 -8.24 -12.90
N ALA A 18 -6.38 -8.10 -13.12
CA ALA A 18 -7.43 -8.67 -12.26
C ALA A 18 -8.62 -9.08 -13.13
N GLU A 19 -8.42 -10.15 -13.89
CA GLU A 19 -9.41 -10.68 -14.83
C GLU A 19 -10.54 -11.39 -14.08
N ARG A 20 -11.68 -11.59 -14.73
CA ARG A 20 -12.80 -12.31 -14.13
C ARG A 20 -12.39 -13.75 -13.80
N ASN A 21 -12.76 -14.22 -12.61
CA ASN A 21 -12.33 -15.52 -12.03
C ASN A 21 -10.83 -15.62 -11.67
N SER A 22 -10.10 -14.49 -11.65
CA SER A 22 -8.74 -14.46 -11.11
C SER A 22 -8.75 -14.34 -9.59
N PRO A 23 -7.78 -14.94 -8.87
CA PRO A 23 -7.59 -14.70 -7.45
C PRO A 23 -7.41 -13.22 -7.13
N GLU A 24 -6.76 -12.44 -8.00
CA GLU A 24 -6.53 -11.02 -7.82
C GLU A 24 -7.84 -10.22 -7.75
N LEU A 25 -8.80 -10.52 -8.64
CA LEU A 25 -10.10 -9.87 -8.62
C LEU A 25 -10.89 -10.26 -7.36
N GLU A 26 -10.85 -11.53 -6.96
CA GLU A 26 -11.48 -12.01 -5.73
C GLU A 26 -10.90 -11.32 -4.50
N TRP A 27 -9.57 -11.18 -4.41
CA TRP A 27 -8.89 -10.45 -3.34
C TRP A 27 -9.33 -8.99 -3.28
N LEU A 28 -9.33 -8.32 -4.42
CA LEU A 28 -9.77 -6.92 -4.52
C LEU A 28 -11.23 -6.78 -4.09
N HIS A 29 -12.09 -7.72 -4.47
CA HIS A 29 -13.50 -7.72 -4.09
C HIS A 29 -13.71 -8.03 -2.60
N GLU A 30 -12.99 -8.98 -2.00
CA GLU A 30 -13.03 -9.25 -0.56
C GLU A 30 -12.75 -7.96 0.21
N LEU A 31 -11.72 -7.22 -0.18
CA LEU A 31 -11.34 -5.98 0.47
C LEU A 31 -12.37 -4.86 0.23
N ARG A 32 -12.83 -4.70 -1.01
CA ARG A 32 -13.73 -3.59 -1.41
C ARG A 32 -15.20 -3.83 -1.06
N SER A 33 -15.60 -5.08 -0.81
CA SER A 33 -16.93 -5.42 -0.30
C SER A 33 -17.01 -5.33 1.22
N ASN A 34 -15.88 -5.19 1.92
CA ASN A 34 -15.85 -4.97 3.35
C ASN A 34 -16.13 -3.50 3.70
N GLU A 35 -17.22 -3.26 4.42
CA GLU A 35 -17.68 -1.92 4.80
C GLU A 35 -16.65 -1.15 5.65
N GLN A 36 -16.05 -1.81 6.63
CA GLN A 36 -15.07 -1.17 7.51
C GLN A 36 -13.76 -0.86 6.80
N ALA A 37 -13.30 -1.74 5.89
CA ALA A 37 -12.12 -1.48 5.08
C ALA A 37 -12.33 -0.30 4.11
N THR A 38 -13.54 -0.18 3.55
CA THR A 38 -13.92 0.88 2.60
C THR A 38 -14.47 2.14 3.26
N TRP A 39 -14.51 2.20 4.59
CA TRP A 39 -15.08 3.31 5.37
C TRP A 39 -14.50 4.69 4.99
N TRP A 40 -13.22 4.73 4.59
CA TRP A 40 -12.51 5.94 4.17
C TRP A 40 -12.29 6.05 2.66
N SER A 41 -12.92 5.18 1.86
CA SER A 41 -12.82 5.21 0.40
C SER A 41 -13.90 6.10 -0.20
N ILE A 42 -13.51 7.01 -1.08
CA ILE A 42 -14.44 7.88 -1.83
C ILE A 42 -15.40 7.11 -2.76
N HIS A 43 -15.05 5.87 -3.13
CA HIS A 43 -15.91 5.01 -3.95
C HIS A 43 -16.88 4.16 -3.10
N GLY A 44 -16.78 4.20 -1.77
CA GLY A 44 -17.58 3.38 -0.86
C GLY A 44 -17.37 1.86 -1.02
N ARG A 45 -18.29 1.12 -0.39
CA ARG A 45 -18.37 -0.35 -0.44
C ARG A 45 -18.93 -0.82 -1.79
N GLN A 46 -18.27 -1.81 -2.38
CA GLN A 46 -18.72 -2.43 -3.63
C GLN A 46 -19.63 -3.62 -3.32
N LYS A 47 -20.74 -3.76 -4.04
CA LYS A 47 -21.76 -4.78 -3.75
C LYS A 47 -21.54 -6.06 -4.54
N ASN A 48 -20.92 -5.96 -5.71
CA ASN A 48 -20.68 -7.05 -6.64
C ASN A 48 -19.28 -6.92 -7.29
N LEU A 49 -18.92 -7.92 -8.07
CA LEU A 49 -17.62 -7.97 -8.75
C LEU A 49 -17.53 -6.91 -9.85
N GLU A 50 -18.62 -6.64 -10.58
CA GLU A 50 -18.67 -5.65 -11.65
C GLU A 50 -18.33 -4.23 -11.17
N ASP A 51 -18.87 -3.84 -10.02
CA ASP A 51 -18.59 -2.54 -9.39
C ASP A 51 -17.12 -2.46 -8.95
N THR A 52 -16.57 -3.60 -8.49
CA THR A 52 -15.14 -3.71 -8.14
C THR A 52 -14.27 -3.57 -9.38
N GLU A 53 -14.56 -4.29 -10.47
CA GLU A 53 -13.87 -4.23 -11.77
C GLU A 53 -13.78 -2.78 -12.28
N LYS A 54 -14.92 -2.05 -12.27
CA LYS A 54 -14.96 -0.64 -12.69
C LYS A 54 -14.04 0.25 -11.86
N VAL A 55 -14.02 0.05 -10.54
CA VAL A 55 -13.19 0.85 -9.64
C VAL A 55 -11.70 0.49 -9.79
N ILE A 56 -11.35 -0.79 -9.93
CA ILE A 56 -9.95 -1.23 -10.05
C ILE A 56 -9.33 -0.93 -11.41
N ALA A 57 -10.13 -0.80 -12.48
CA ALA A 57 -9.66 -0.35 -13.79
C ALA A 57 -8.99 1.04 -13.72
N GLY A 58 -9.37 1.87 -12.74
CA GLY A 58 -8.72 3.15 -12.46
C GLY A 58 -7.37 3.04 -11.74
N PHE A 59 -7.03 1.89 -11.15
CA PHE A 59 -5.81 1.69 -10.36
C PHE A 59 -4.83 0.71 -10.99
N LEU A 60 -5.27 -0.20 -11.85
CA LEU A 60 -4.39 -1.16 -12.50
C LEU A 60 -3.58 -0.51 -13.62
N PRO A 61 -2.34 -1.00 -13.88
CA PRO A 61 -1.56 -0.56 -15.04
C PRO A 61 -2.37 -0.71 -16.33
N VAL A 62 -2.41 0.35 -17.14
CA VAL A 62 -3.01 0.28 -18.47
C VAL A 62 -1.95 -0.33 -19.39
N PRO A 63 -2.25 -1.42 -20.13
CA PRO A 63 -1.31 -1.91 -21.13
C PRO A 63 -1.05 -0.81 -22.16
N PRO A 64 0.18 -0.70 -22.70
CA PRO A 64 0.45 0.27 -23.74
C PRO A 64 -0.52 0.06 -24.91
N PRO A 65 -0.98 1.14 -25.56
CA PRO A 65 -1.83 1.00 -26.74
C PRO A 65 -1.12 0.09 -27.76
N PRO A 66 -1.85 -0.80 -28.44
CA PRO A 66 -1.26 -1.61 -29.50
C PRO A 66 -0.61 -0.67 -30.53
N PRO A 67 0.56 -1.05 -31.10
CA PRO A 67 1.18 -0.24 -32.13
C PRO A 67 0.18 -0.01 -33.25
N LEU A 68 -0.04 1.26 -33.61
CA LEU A 68 -0.90 1.61 -34.73
C LEU A 68 -0.40 0.87 -35.99
N PRO A 69 -1.29 0.27 -36.80
CA PRO A 69 -0.89 -0.37 -38.05
C PRO A 69 -0.10 0.64 -38.89
N THR A 70 1.14 0.31 -39.23
CA THR A 70 2.05 1.19 -39.99
C THR A 70 1.76 1.16 -41.51
N ASP A 71 0.58 0.67 -41.90
CA ASP A 71 0.34 0.11 -43.22
C ASP A 71 -0.15 1.10 -44.29
N ASN A 72 0.06 2.40 -44.12
CA ASN A 72 -0.19 3.34 -45.23
C ASN A 72 1.06 4.13 -45.64
N PRO A 73 1.91 3.55 -46.52
CA PRO A 73 3.07 4.23 -47.09
C PRO A 73 2.74 5.45 -47.95
N ASN A 74 1.45 5.77 -48.17
CA ASN A 74 1.00 6.89 -48.99
C ASN A 74 0.39 8.06 -48.19
N THR A 75 0.60 8.14 -46.88
CA THR A 75 0.17 9.32 -46.11
C THR A 75 1.34 10.31 -46.04
N PRO A 76 1.35 11.38 -46.86
CA PRO A 76 2.47 12.33 -46.88
C PRO A 76 2.59 13.05 -45.54
N ASP A 77 3.76 12.91 -44.90
CA ASP A 77 4.40 13.79 -43.92
C ASP A 77 3.49 14.66 -43.04
N LYS A 78 2.49 14.05 -42.40
CA LYS A 78 1.75 14.68 -41.29
C LYS A 78 2.27 14.22 -39.92
N ALA A 79 3.56 13.87 -39.86
CA ALA A 79 4.20 13.29 -38.69
C ALA A 79 4.66 14.33 -37.63
N GLU A 80 4.60 15.64 -37.93
CA GLU A 80 5.16 16.67 -37.03
C GLU A 80 4.14 17.42 -36.18
N ALA A 81 2.83 17.24 -36.40
CA ALA A 81 1.78 18.01 -35.73
C ALA A 81 1.01 17.28 -34.60
N GLU A 82 1.29 16.00 -34.35
CA GLU A 82 0.57 15.20 -33.32
C GLU A 82 1.43 14.90 -32.08
N ALA A 83 2.53 15.63 -31.86
CA ALA A 83 3.42 15.45 -30.71
C ALA A 83 2.91 16.10 -29.39
N GLU A 84 1.76 16.77 -29.39
CA GLU A 84 1.33 17.56 -28.21
C GLU A 84 0.33 16.85 -27.28
N ASP A 85 -0.28 15.74 -27.70
CA ASP A 85 -1.08 14.88 -26.82
C ASP A 85 -0.35 13.54 -26.62
N GLU A 86 0.92 13.58 -26.20
CA GLU A 86 1.53 12.42 -25.56
C GLU A 86 0.63 12.04 -24.37
N ASP A 87 -0.24 11.04 -24.58
CA ASP A 87 -1.12 10.45 -23.58
C ASP A 87 -0.34 10.33 -22.26
N GLU A 88 -0.68 11.20 -21.30
CA GLU A 88 0.10 11.40 -20.08
C GLU A 88 0.32 10.04 -19.41
N LYS A 89 1.52 9.49 -19.62
CA LYS A 89 1.82 8.11 -19.28
C LYS A 89 1.50 7.90 -17.81
N THR A 90 0.46 7.13 -17.55
CA THR A 90 -0.02 6.97 -16.17
C THR A 90 0.75 5.84 -15.50
N TYR A 91 1.45 6.16 -14.41
CA TYR A 91 2.21 5.20 -13.63
C TYR A 91 1.36 4.65 -12.51
N ARG A 92 1.18 3.33 -12.48
CA ARG A 92 0.33 2.66 -11.49
C ARG A 92 1.04 1.44 -10.93
N VAL A 93 1.04 1.31 -9.61
CA VAL A 93 1.62 0.17 -8.88
C VAL A 93 0.61 -0.25 -7.83
N VAL A 94 0.25 -1.53 -7.81
CA VAL A 94 -0.76 -2.08 -6.90
C VAL A 94 -0.23 -3.35 -6.28
N TYR A 95 -0.17 -3.43 -4.96
CA TYR A 95 0.26 -4.63 -4.24
C TYR A 95 -0.87 -5.18 -3.36
N ALA A 96 -1.25 -6.44 -3.59
CA ALA A 96 -2.03 -7.22 -2.63
C ALA A 96 -1.15 -7.61 -1.44
N VAL A 97 -1.61 -7.34 -0.22
CA VAL A 97 -0.87 -7.62 1.02
C VAL A 97 -1.43 -8.87 1.68
N HIS A 98 -0.61 -9.91 1.76
CA HIS A 98 -0.94 -11.17 2.42
C HIS A 98 -0.16 -11.30 3.73
N GLN A 99 -0.84 -11.73 4.79
CA GLN A 99 -0.20 -12.13 6.04
C GLN A 99 0.39 -13.52 5.88
N LEU A 100 1.67 -13.67 6.26
CA LEU A 100 2.32 -14.97 6.36
C LEU A 100 1.80 -15.72 7.60
N PRO A 101 1.68 -17.06 7.54
CA PRO A 101 1.39 -17.87 8.70
C PRO A 101 2.42 -17.59 9.80
N THR A 102 1.96 -17.28 11.01
CA THR A 102 2.87 -17.21 12.16
C THR A 102 3.29 -18.64 12.45
N THR A 103 4.56 -18.96 12.22
CA THR A 103 5.15 -20.16 12.78
C THR A 103 5.13 -19.97 14.29
N THR A 104 4.07 -20.48 14.94
CA THR A 104 4.04 -20.60 16.38
C THR A 104 5.10 -21.64 16.73
N THR A 105 6.35 -21.19 16.82
CA THR A 105 7.40 -21.94 17.48
C THR A 105 6.92 -22.02 18.92
N SER A 106 6.25 -23.12 19.23
CA SER A 106 5.90 -23.60 20.56
C SER A 106 7.19 -23.82 21.34
N SER A 107 7.91 -22.74 21.59
CA SER A 107 8.90 -22.66 22.63
C SER A 107 8.11 -22.41 23.90
N THR A 108 7.46 -23.47 24.39
CA THR A 108 7.20 -23.57 25.83
C THR A 108 8.59 -23.47 26.45
N PRO A 109 8.96 -22.37 27.12
CA PRO A 109 10.22 -22.35 27.83
C PRO A 109 10.17 -23.51 28.84
N PRO A 110 11.23 -24.34 28.95
CA PRO A 110 11.27 -25.37 29.97
C PRO A 110 11.01 -24.69 31.31
N ASN A 111 10.00 -25.18 32.04
CA ASN A 111 9.63 -24.69 33.36
C ASN A 111 10.90 -24.49 34.19
N PRO A 112 11.27 -23.26 34.60
CA PRO A 112 12.34 -23.11 35.55
C PRO A 112 11.93 -23.81 36.86
N PRO A 113 12.85 -24.52 37.53
CA PRO A 113 12.54 -25.17 38.79
C PRO A 113 12.04 -24.15 39.81
N LEU A 114 10.98 -24.53 40.52
CA LEU A 114 10.31 -23.77 41.56
C LEU A 114 11.31 -23.47 42.71
N VAL A 115 11.91 -22.28 42.72
CA VAL A 115 12.63 -21.78 43.91
C VAL A 115 11.67 -20.91 44.70
N SER A 116 11.11 -21.49 45.75
CA SER A 116 10.35 -20.78 46.77
C SER A 116 11.32 -19.98 47.62
N ASP A 117 11.35 -18.65 47.45
CA ASP A 117 11.83 -17.79 48.53
C ASP A 117 10.92 -16.59 48.74
N ARG A 118 10.51 -16.47 50.00
CA ARG A 118 9.46 -15.61 50.51
C ARG A 118 10.15 -14.53 51.33
N THR A 119 10.17 -13.29 50.85
CA THR A 119 10.55 -12.17 51.71
C THR A 119 9.64 -10.97 51.44
N ALA A 120 9.01 -10.52 52.52
CA ALA A 120 8.04 -9.45 52.57
C ALA A 120 8.69 -8.08 52.36
N GLN A 121 7.98 -7.17 51.70
CA GLN A 121 8.30 -5.74 51.68
C GLN A 121 7.01 -4.91 51.81
N PRO A 122 7.02 -3.79 52.57
CA PRO A 122 5.79 -3.12 53.00
C PRO A 122 5.30 -2.04 52.04
N ALA A 123 4.00 -1.80 52.12
CA ALA A 123 3.22 -0.85 51.33
C ALA A 123 3.61 0.61 51.59
N THR A 124 3.70 1.40 50.50
CA THR A 124 3.71 2.86 50.55
C THR A 124 2.44 3.39 49.89
N THR A 125 1.61 4.04 50.70
CA THR A 125 0.35 4.70 50.33
C THR A 125 0.67 6.05 49.66
N ILE A 126 0.18 6.28 48.44
CA ILE A 126 0.12 7.61 47.84
C ILE A 126 -1.33 7.92 47.49
N ALA A 127 -1.86 8.96 48.13
CA ALA A 127 -3.18 9.52 47.86
C ALA A 127 -3.18 10.24 46.50
N THR A 128 -4.15 9.91 45.65
CA THR A 128 -4.42 10.66 44.41
C THR A 128 -5.82 11.23 44.50
N THR A 129 -5.91 12.55 44.43
CA THR A 129 -7.13 13.35 44.48
C THR A 129 -7.87 13.25 43.15
N THR A 130 -9.12 12.82 43.20
CA THR A 130 -10.06 12.70 42.09
C THR A 130 -10.67 14.07 41.77
N THR A 131 -10.70 14.47 40.50
CA THR A 131 -11.60 15.52 40.00
C THR A 131 -12.51 14.88 38.96
N THR A 132 -13.72 14.55 39.39
CA THR A 132 -14.80 14.00 38.58
C THR A 132 -15.51 15.15 37.86
N THR A 133 -15.55 15.13 36.53
CA THR A 133 -16.54 15.89 35.75
C THR A 133 -17.41 14.89 35.00
N ASP A 134 -18.67 14.94 35.36
CA ASP A 134 -19.79 14.12 34.95
C ASP A 134 -20.30 14.58 33.58
N GLN A 135 -20.27 13.71 32.57
CA GLN A 135 -21.15 13.80 31.41
C GLN A 135 -21.64 12.42 31.01
N SER A 136 -22.88 12.16 31.41
CA SER A 136 -23.69 11.02 31.05
C SER A 136 -24.13 11.10 29.59
N GLN A 137 -23.78 10.09 28.77
CA GLN A 137 -24.51 9.76 27.55
C GLN A 137 -24.85 8.28 27.55
N SER A 138 -26.14 8.01 27.70
CA SER A 138 -26.76 6.69 27.66
C SER A 138 -26.84 6.19 26.22
N GLN A 139 -26.17 5.08 25.91
CA GLN A 139 -26.45 4.28 24.71
C GLN A 139 -27.01 2.93 25.14
N THR A 140 -28.28 2.71 24.79
CA THR A 140 -29.01 1.47 25.00
C THR A 140 -28.61 0.46 23.93
N GLN A 141 -27.83 -0.57 24.27
CA GLN A 141 -27.62 -1.75 23.42
C GLN A 141 -28.62 -2.84 23.80
N THR A 142 -29.51 -3.16 22.87
CA THR A 142 -30.44 -4.28 22.97
C THR A 142 -29.70 -5.56 22.57
N GLN A 143 -29.40 -6.41 23.55
CA GLN A 143 -28.77 -7.72 23.35
C GLN A 143 -29.85 -8.81 23.40
N THR A 144 -30.22 -9.35 22.25
CA THR A 144 -31.14 -10.49 22.16
C THR A 144 -30.35 -11.79 22.30
N GLN A 145 -30.40 -12.40 23.48
CA GLN A 145 -29.97 -13.79 23.70
C GLN A 145 -31.05 -14.73 23.15
N LYS A 146 -30.65 -15.62 22.23
CA LYS A 146 -31.42 -16.81 21.85
C LYS A 146 -30.62 -18.05 22.23
N GLN A 147 -31.20 -18.85 23.12
CA GLN A 147 -30.67 -20.10 23.64
C GLN A 147 -31.06 -21.27 22.73
N SER A 148 -30.10 -22.18 22.56
CA SER A 148 -30.21 -23.64 22.49
C SER A 148 -30.94 -24.32 21.32
N GLN A 149 -30.20 -25.14 20.56
CA GLN A 149 -30.62 -26.52 20.23
C GLN A 149 -29.45 -27.41 19.74
N SER A 150 -29.27 -28.51 20.46
CA SER A 150 -28.94 -29.89 20.04
C SER A 150 -27.80 -30.17 19.05
N GLN A 151 -26.76 -30.86 19.54
CA GLN A 151 -25.64 -31.40 18.77
C GLN A 151 -25.62 -32.95 18.89
N PRO A 152 -25.56 -33.72 17.79
CA PRO A 152 -25.14 -35.11 17.81
C PRO A 152 -23.63 -35.26 17.59
N GLN A 153 -22.99 -36.13 18.39
CA GLN A 153 -21.58 -36.51 18.24
C GLN A 153 -21.33 -37.32 16.95
N PRO A 154 -20.28 -37.00 16.17
CA PRO A 154 -19.70 -37.92 15.22
C PRO A 154 -18.40 -38.56 15.72
N GLN A 155 -18.21 -39.80 15.25
CA GLN A 155 -17.13 -40.72 15.54
C GLN A 155 -15.74 -40.16 15.22
N VAL A 156 -14.79 -40.49 16.09
CA VAL A 156 -13.37 -40.10 16.00
C VAL A 156 -12.66 -41.01 14.99
N HIS A 157 -12.42 -40.51 13.78
CA HIS A 157 -11.49 -41.12 12.84
C HIS A 157 -10.11 -40.47 13.03
N VAL A 158 -9.13 -41.26 13.50
CA VAL A 158 -7.76 -40.79 13.72
C VAL A 158 -7.06 -40.67 12.36
N GLN A 159 -7.18 -39.50 11.74
CA GLN A 159 -6.34 -39.10 10.61
C GLN A 159 -5.08 -38.43 11.16
N ASN A 160 -3.92 -38.95 10.75
CA ASN A 160 -2.61 -38.32 10.93
C ASN A 160 -2.68 -36.88 10.36
N PRO A 161 -2.35 -35.84 11.14
CA PRO A 161 -2.34 -34.48 10.62
C PRO A 161 -1.11 -34.31 9.72
N THR A 162 -1.29 -34.56 8.42
CA THR A 162 -0.40 -34.00 7.40
C THR A 162 -0.42 -32.49 7.61
N ALA A 163 0.72 -31.90 7.97
CA ALA A 163 0.86 -30.49 8.26
C ALA A 163 0.34 -29.66 7.07
N ALA A 164 -0.92 -29.22 7.15
CA ALA A 164 -1.56 -28.47 6.10
C ALA A 164 -0.79 -27.15 5.95
N ALA A 165 -0.08 -27.02 4.82
CA ALA A 165 0.64 -25.81 4.49
C ALA A 165 -0.34 -24.64 4.54
N THR A 166 -0.21 -23.80 5.57
CA THR A 166 -1.14 -22.70 5.79
C THR A 166 -0.88 -21.67 4.69
N THR A 167 -1.88 -21.42 3.85
CA THR A 167 -1.76 -20.45 2.76
C THR A 167 -1.72 -19.02 3.30
N PRO A 168 -0.91 -18.11 2.71
CA PRO A 168 -0.94 -16.69 3.07
C PRO A 168 -2.35 -16.12 2.90
N THR A 169 -2.81 -15.35 3.88
CA THR A 169 -4.18 -14.80 3.90
C THR A 169 -4.16 -13.34 3.48
N LEU A 170 -5.03 -12.94 2.54
CA LEU A 170 -5.17 -11.53 2.17
C LEU A 170 -5.61 -10.69 3.39
N ILE A 171 -4.96 -9.55 3.57
CA ILE A 171 -5.27 -8.60 4.63
C ILE A 171 -5.38 -7.14 4.17
N GLY A 172 -4.90 -6.79 2.98
CA GLY A 172 -4.94 -5.42 2.51
C GLY A 172 -4.39 -5.18 1.11
N LEU A 173 -4.28 -3.91 0.76
CA LEU A 173 -3.85 -3.40 -0.53
C LEU A 173 -3.04 -2.12 -0.32
N VAL A 174 -1.98 -1.92 -1.11
CA VAL A 174 -1.23 -0.66 -1.22
C VAL A 174 -1.17 -0.25 -2.69
N THR A 175 -1.44 1.02 -2.98
CA THR A 175 -1.40 1.57 -4.35
C THR A 175 -0.54 2.81 -4.43
N LEU A 176 0.20 2.96 -5.52
CA LEU A 176 0.82 4.20 -5.96
C LEU A 176 0.30 4.53 -7.35
N THR A 177 -0.22 5.74 -7.54
CA THR A 177 -0.79 6.17 -8.83
C THR A 177 -0.26 7.56 -9.17
N SER A 178 0.22 7.77 -10.39
CA SER A 178 0.58 9.10 -10.85
C SER A 178 -0.64 10.01 -10.83
N LEU A 179 -0.40 11.28 -10.56
CA LEU A 179 -1.47 12.26 -10.64
C LEU A 179 -1.95 12.36 -12.09
N GLY A 180 -3.26 12.33 -12.29
CA GLY A 180 -3.88 12.60 -13.59
C GLY A 180 -4.97 13.64 -13.45
N ALA A 181 -5.76 13.86 -14.49
CA ALA A 181 -6.82 14.89 -14.52
C ALA A 181 -7.83 14.81 -13.37
N ASN A 182 -8.05 13.63 -12.79
CA ASN A 182 -8.99 13.41 -11.69
C ASN A 182 -8.37 13.57 -10.29
N ALA A 183 -7.06 13.84 -10.19
CA ALA A 183 -6.40 14.02 -8.92
C ALA A 183 -6.82 15.33 -8.25
N LEU A 184 -6.88 15.34 -6.91
CA LEU A 184 -7.12 16.58 -6.18
C LEU A 184 -5.99 17.57 -6.50
N THR A 185 -6.37 18.71 -7.09
CA THR A 185 -5.45 19.82 -7.34
C THR A 185 -5.15 20.47 -6.01
N LEU A 186 -3.87 20.45 -5.62
CA LEU A 186 -3.40 21.01 -4.35
C LEU A 186 -2.52 22.23 -4.63
N PRO A 187 -2.63 23.29 -3.82
CA PRO A 187 -1.68 24.41 -3.85
C PRO A 187 -0.23 23.93 -3.78
N ALA A 188 0.66 24.60 -4.52
CA ALA A 188 2.07 24.20 -4.64
C ALA A 188 2.79 24.04 -3.28
N HIS A 189 2.48 24.89 -2.30
CA HIS A 189 3.08 24.82 -0.96
C HIS A 189 2.71 23.54 -0.19
N LEU A 190 1.63 22.85 -0.56
CA LEU A 190 1.22 21.57 0.04
C LEU A 190 1.87 20.37 -0.65
N THR A 191 2.42 20.56 -1.86
CA THR A 191 3.04 19.49 -2.65
C THR A 191 4.56 19.65 -2.74
N SER A 192 5.10 20.81 -2.39
CA SER A 192 6.54 21.01 -2.25
C SER A 192 7.03 20.49 -0.89
N LEU A 193 8.06 19.64 -0.92
CA LEU A 193 8.87 19.43 0.28
C LEU A 193 9.75 20.65 0.53
N PRO A 194 10.11 20.94 1.80
CA PRO A 194 11.06 22.01 2.09
C PRO A 194 12.36 21.76 1.30
N PRO A 195 12.99 22.81 0.76
CA PRO A 195 14.20 22.67 -0.02
C PRO A 195 15.26 21.93 0.81
N LEU A 196 15.85 20.88 0.22
CA LEU A 196 17.01 20.25 0.84
C LEU A 196 18.14 21.30 0.96
N PRO A 197 18.96 21.24 2.02
CA PRO A 197 20.11 22.11 2.14
C PRO A 197 20.96 22.01 0.86
N PRO A 198 21.54 23.13 0.38
CA PRO A 198 22.23 23.18 -0.90
C PRO A 198 23.41 22.21 -0.88
N THR A 199 23.24 21.03 -1.47
CA THR A 199 24.36 20.16 -1.80
C THR A 199 25.05 20.82 -2.99
N THR A 200 26.20 21.43 -2.71
CA THR A 200 27.11 21.95 -3.73
C THR A 200 27.34 20.90 -4.80
N THR A 201 27.36 21.35 -6.06
CA THR A 201 27.77 20.62 -7.27
C THR A 201 26.64 19.88 -8.00
N THR A 202 26.04 20.53 -9.00
CA THR A 202 26.26 20.28 -10.45
C THR A 202 25.05 20.80 -11.22
N THR A 203 25.30 21.54 -12.29
CA THR A 203 24.35 22.03 -13.29
C THR A 203 23.69 20.86 -14.01
N THR A 204 22.60 20.34 -13.47
CA THR A 204 21.75 19.35 -14.15
C THR A 204 20.38 19.96 -14.43
N THR A 205 19.96 19.85 -15.70
CA THR A 205 18.59 20.09 -16.15
C THR A 205 17.61 19.45 -15.17
N THR A 206 16.87 20.28 -14.45
CA THR A 206 16.01 19.84 -13.35
C THR A 206 14.74 19.24 -13.92
N THR A 207 14.76 17.95 -14.23
CA THR A 207 13.55 17.20 -14.57
C THR A 207 12.64 17.19 -13.34
N LYS A 208 11.41 17.69 -13.49
CA LYS A 208 10.39 17.68 -12.43
C LYS A 208 10.20 16.25 -11.91
N PRO A 209 10.13 16.03 -10.58
CA PRO A 209 9.89 14.69 -10.03
C PRO A 209 8.55 14.13 -10.49
N LEU A 210 8.49 12.82 -10.74
CA LEU A 210 7.21 12.13 -10.90
C LEU A 210 6.49 12.17 -9.55
N THR A 211 5.28 12.71 -9.52
CA THR A 211 4.47 12.72 -8.31
C THR A 211 3.49 11.55 -8.34
N LEU A 212 3.53 10.72 -7.30
CA LEU A 212 2.63 9.60 -7.08
C LEU A 212 1.76 9.84 -5.85
N GLU A 213 0.52 9.38 -5.87
CA GLU A 213 -0.39 9.35 -4.73
C GLU A 213 -0.43 7.96 -4.11
N LEU A 214 -0.15 7.90 -2.81
CA LEU A 214 -0.26 6.70 -1.99
C LEU A 214 -1.69 6.57 -1.47
N ALA A 215 -2.27 5.40 -1.69
CA ALA A 215 -3.44 4.93 -0.95
C ALA A 215 -3.20 3.51 -0.43
N TYR A 216 -3.91 3.15 0.63
CA TYR A 216 -3.89 1.79 1.16
C TYR A 216 -5.21 1.48 1.85
N MET A 217 -5.49 0.19 1.99
CA MET A 217 -6.70 -0.32 2.62
C MET A 217 -6.41 -1.66 3.28
N PHE A 218 -6.95 -1.89 4.48
CA PHE A 218 -6.72 -3.12 5.25
C PHE A 218 -8.03 -3.63 5.83
N LEU A 219 -8.18 -4.95 5.87
CA LEU A 219 -9.29 -5.62 6.56
C LEU A 219 -9.20 -5.37 8.07
N PRO A 220 -10.33 -5.20 8.77
CA PRO A 220 -10.35 -4.92 10.21
C PRO A 220 -9.55 -5.90 11.07
N LYS A 221 -9.57 -7.19 10.71
CA LYS A 221 -8.81 -8.27 11.38
C LYS A 221 -7.29 -8.00 11.50
N SER A 222 -6.78 -7.08 10.69
CA SER A 222 -5.36 -6.77 10.55
C SER A 222 -4.96 -5.41 11.14
N TRP A 223 -5.93 -4.62 11.63
CA TRP A 223 -5.68 -3.29 12.20
C TRP A 223 -4.91 -3.37 13.52
N GLY A 224 -4.14 -2.32 13.83
CA GLY A 224 -3.34 -2.24 15.06
C GLY A 224 -2.08 -3.12 15.08
N ARG A 225 -1.89 -4.00 14.09
CA ARG A 225 -0.74 -4.93 14.03
C ARG A 225 0.50 -4.37 13.33
N GLY A 226 0.44 -3.14 12.84
CA GLY A 226 1.55 -2.48 12.14
C GLY A 226 1.76 -2.90 10.68
N TYR A 227 0.87 -3.73 10.11
CA TYR A 227 1.00 -4.22 8.73
C TYR A 227 0.93 -3.11 7.67
N ALA A 228 0.13 -2.06 7.89
CA ALA A 228 0.10 -0.90 7.00
C ALA A 228 1.48 -0.20 6.93
N THR A 229 2.14 0.00 8.06
CA THR A 229 3.48 0.59 8.11
C THR A 229 4.53 -0.31 7.43
N GLU A 230 4.51 -1.62 7.72
CA GLU A 230 5.44 -2.59 7.13
C GLU A 230 5.30 -2.69 5.61
N SER A 231 4.06 -2.80 5.11
CA SER A 231 3.78 -2.88 3.68
C SER A 231 4.14 -1.61 2.92
N VAL A 232 3.78 -0.42 3.42
CA VAL A 232 4.13 0.85 2.76
C VAL A 232 5.65 1.05 2.69
N ASN A 233 6.38 0.77 3.77
CA ASN A 233 7.85 0.82 3.75
C ASN A 233 8.45 -0.18 2.75
N ALA A 234 7.87 -1.38 2.64
CA ALA A 234 8.32 -2.40 1.68
C ALA A 234 8.12 -1.93 0.23
N VAL A 235 6.98 -1.30 -0.08
CA VAL A 235 6.71 -0.70 -1.40
C VAL A 235 7.68 0.44 -1.70
N PHE A 236 7.93 1.35 -0.75
CA PHE A 236 8.91 2.43 -0.93
C PHE A 236 10.32 1.89 -1.21
N ALA A 237 10.76 0.88 -0.45
CA ALA A 237 12.05 0.24 -0.68
C ALA A 237 12.12 -0.42 -2.07
N SER A 238 11.03 -1.03 -2.55
CA SER A 238 10.98 -1.57 -3.92
C SER A 238 11.08 -0.49 -4.99
N CYS A 239 10.45 0.68 -4.77
CA CYS A 239 10.57 1.81 -5.68
C CYS A 239 12.02 2.28 -5.80
N GLN A 240 12.72 2.43 -4.67
CA GLN A 240 14.14 2.82 -4.63
C GLN A 240 15.03 1.80 -5.33
N ARG A 241 14.82 0.49 -5.10
CA ARG A 241 15.56 -0.57 -5.82
C ARG A 241 15.35 -0.51 -7.32
N ALA A 242 14.10 -0.32 -7.76
CA ALA A 242 13.77 -0.21 -9.17
C ALA A 242 14.41 1.03 -9.85
N ALA A 243 14.72 2.09 -9.08
CA ALA A 243 15.47 3.23 -9.57
C ALA A 243 16.99 2.95 -9.65
N GLY A 244 17.55 2.35 -8.59
CA GLY A 244 18.98 2.05 -8.49
C GLY A 244 19.47 0.91 -9.41
N ALA A 245 18.59 0.00 -9.83
CA ALA A 245 18.92 -1.11 -10.72
C ALA A 245 19.53 -0.67 -12.07
N THR A 246 19.37 0.59 -12.46
CA THR A 246 19.94 1.14 -13.69
C THR A 246 21.39 1.64 -13.52
N GLN A 247 21.87 1.92 -12.31
CA GLN A 247 23.17 2.58 -12.11
C GLN A 247 24.35 1.62 -11.86
N HIS A 248 24.10 0.32 -11.58
CA HIS A 248 25.14 -0.61 -11.13
C HIS A 248 25.41 -1.81 -12.03
N ALA A 249 24.95 -1.79 -13.29
CA ALA A 249 25.47 -2.71 -14.30
C ALA A 249 26.88 -2.27 -14.74
N THR A 250 27.82 -2.20 -13.79
CA THR A 250 29.24 -2.14 -14.11
C THR A 250 29.61 -3.51 -14.65
N PRO A 251 30.06 -3.64 -15.91
CA PRO A 251 30.48 -4.92 -16.45
C PRO A 251 31.63 -5.45 -15.57
N THR A 252 31.39 -6.55 -14.86
CA THR A 252 32.44 -7.26 -14.14
C THR A 252 33.54 -7.61 -15.15
N PRO A 253 34.80 -7.19 -14.94
CA PRO A 253 35.89 -7.60 -15.82
C PRO A 253 36.01 -9.12 -15.74
N THR A 254 35.74 -9.79 -16.85
CA THR A 254 35.84 -11.23 -17.00
C THR A 254 37.27 -11.69 -16.66
N PRO A 255 37.48 -12.64 -15.74
CA PRO A 255 38.79 -13.23 -15.55
C PRO A 255 39.10 -14.11 -16.77
N THR A 256 40.20 -13.77 -17.44
CA THR A 256 40.78 -14.48 -18.58
C THR A 256 40.92 -15.97 -18.32
N GLN A 257 39.99 -16.81 -18.80
CA GLN A 257 40.23 -18.24 -19.03
C GLN A 257 39.51 -18.74 -20.28
N HIS A 258 40.33 -19.32 -21.17
CA HIS A 258 40.09 -20.21 -22.31
C HIS A 258 38.75 -20.18 -23.07
N ALA A 259 38.91 -19.87 -24.36
CA ALA A 259 37.91 -19.72 -25.40
C ALA A 259 36.94 -20.91 -25.55
N THR A 260 35.65 -20.63 -25.33
CA THR A 260 34.52 -21.32 -25.96
C THR A 260 33.61 -20.23 -26.53
N PRO A 261 33.14 -20.30 -27.79
CA PRO A 261 32.31 -19.26 -28.38
C PRO A 261 30.91 -19.30 -27.76
N THR A 262 30.67 -18.46 -26.75
CA THR A 262 29.32 -18.21 -26.20
C THR A 262 28.59 -17.22 -27.12
N PRO A 263 27.32 -17.49 -27.49
CA PRO A 263 26.54 -16.56 -28.31
C PRO A 263 26.40 -15.21 -27.59
N PRO A 264 26.34 -14.09 -28.35
CA PRO A 264 26.24 -12.76 -27.77
C PRO A 264 24.98 -12.67 -26.90
N ALA A 265 25.18 -12.39 -25.61
CA ALA A 265 24.08 -12.08 -24.72
C ALA A 265 23.43 -10.78 -25.22
N THR A 266 22.24 -10.91 -25.80
CA THR A 266 21.40 -9.77 -26.13
C THR A 266 21.02 -9.08 -24.82
N HIS A 267 21.79 -8.07 -24.43
CA HIS A 267 21.42 -7.13 -23.39
C HIS A 267 20.26 -6.29 -23.91
N LEU A 268 19.04 -6.85 -23.87
CA LEU A 268 17.84 -6.05 -23.93
C LEU A 268 17.91 -5.08 -22.75
N GLY A 269 18.23 -3.82 -23.05
CA GLY A 269 18.32 -2.75 -22.07
C GLY A 269 16.97 -2.60 -21.40
N LEU A 270 16.80 -3.22 -20.23
CA LEU A 270 15.63 -3.02 -19.40
C LEU A 270 15.70 -1.58 -18.89
N SER A 271 15.05 -0.66 -19.60
CA SER A 271 14.78 0.68 -19.10
C SER A 271 14.15 0.54 -17.73
N SER A 272 14.64 1.28 -16.73
CA SER A 272 14.00 1.29 -15.41
C SER A 272 12.51 1.57 -15.58
N PHE A 273 11.69 0.90 -14.78
CA PHE A 273 10.27 1.21 -14.65
C PHE A 273 10.02 2.71 -14.42
N TRP A 274 10.94 3.40 -13.75
CA TRP A 274 10.85 4.82 -13.45
C TRP A 274 11.45 5.74 -14.50
N SER A 275 12.03 5.21 -15.58
CA SER A 275 12.47 6.04 -16.71
C SER A 275 11.27 6.81 -17.28
N PRO A 276 11.39 8.12 -17.54
CA PRO A 276 12.62 8.94 -17.57
C PRO A 276 12.94 9.72 -16.28
N PHE A 277 12.26 9.44 -15.16
CA PHE A 277 12.35 10.26 -13.96
C PHE A 277 13.61 10.00 -13.14
N THR A 278 14.25 11.07 -12.69
CA THR A 278 15.40 11.04 -11.79
C THR A 278 15.00 10.97 -10.32
N SER A 279 13.76 11.34 -10.01
CA SER A 279 13.24 11.37 -8.65
C SER A 279 11.73 11.12 -8.60
N ILE A 280 11.26 10.57 -7.47
CA ILE A 280 9.84 10.32 -7.20
C ILE A 280 9.43 10.99 -5.90
N LEU A 281 8.40 11.82 -6.00
CA LEU A 281 7.70 12.39 -4.87
C LEU A 281 6.42 11.59 -4.63
N VAL A 282 6.30 10.95 -3.47
CA VAL A 282 5.06 10.31 -3.05
C VAL A 282 4.30 11.26 -2.13
N ARG A 283 3.04 11.52 -2.44
CA ARG A 283 2.09 12.22 -1.57
C ARG A 283 1.02 11.28 -1.02
N ALA A 284 0.45 11.62 0.12
CA ALA A 284 -0.73 10.95 0.68
C ALA A 284 -1.70 12.00 1.23
N ILE A 285 -3.00 11.71 1.09
CA ILE A 285 -4.08 12.58 1.56
C ILE A 285 -4.83 11.82 2.64
N VAL A 286 -4.82 12.35 3.87
CA VAL A 286 -5.46 11.69 5.02
C VAL A 286 -6.49 12.63 5.62
N ASN A 287 -7.74 12.18 5.71
CA ASN A 287 -8.79 12.94 6.39
C ASN A 287 -8.46 13.08 7.89
N GLN A 288 -8.67 14.27 8.47
CA GLN A 288 -8.42 14.53 9.90
C GLN A 288 -9.11 13.55 10.84
N GLY A 289 -10.29 13.03 10.45
CA GLY A 289 -11.02 12.02 11.21
C GLY A 289 -10.37 10.62 11.24
N ASN A 290 -9.26 10.41 10.54
CA ASN A 290 -8.55 9.13 10.49
C ASN A 290 -7.15 9.21 11.17
N PRO A 291 -7.10 9.30 12.52
CA PRO A 291 -5.83 9.42 13.25
C PRO A 291 -4.95 8.18 13.14
N ALA A 292 -5.54 7.00 12.91
CA ALA A 292 -4.78 5.78 12.67
C ALA A 292 -3.90 5.92 11.43
N SER A 293 -4.45 6.47 10.34
CA SER A 293 -3.70 6.66 9.09
C SER A 293 -2.68 7.79 9.18
N MET A 294 -2.98 8.86 9.90
CA MET A 294 -1.96 9.89 10.20
C MET A 294 -0.75 9.29 10.93
N ARG A 295 -0.96 8.40 11.91
CA ARG A 295 0.14 7.69 12.58
C ARG A 295 0.94 6.80 11.62
N VAL A 296 0.29 6.16 10.65
CA VAL A 296 1.01 5.38 9.62
C VAL A 296 1.92 6.30 8.81
N MET A 297 1.43 7.44 8.32
CA MET A 297 2.23 8.40 7.54
C MET A 297 3.48 8.86 8.30
N HIS A 298 3.35 9.21 9.58
CA HIS A 298 4.51 9.54 10.42
C HIS A 298 5.48 8.38 10.57
N LYS A 299 4.99 7.16 10.83
CA LYS A 299 5.85 5.97 11.01
C LYS A 299 6.59 5.56 9.75
N VAL A 300 6.03 5.84 8.57
CA VAL A 300 6.70 5.61 7.28
C VAL A 300 7.53 6.82 6.83
N GLY A 301 7.83 7.76 7.74
CA GLY A 301 8.72 8.88 7.46
C GLY A 301 8.20 9.89 6.45
N MET A 302 6.88 9.97 6.25
CA MET A 302 6.30 11.04 5.43
C MET A 302 6.15 12.31 6.26
N THR A 303 6.48 13.45 5.65
CA THR A 303 6.38 14.77 6.28
C THR A 303 5.00 15.36 6.00
N LYS A 304 4.31 15.83 7.04
CA LYS A 304 3.07 16.59 6.87
C LYS A 304 3.41 17.96 6.26
N THR A 305 2.95 18.22 5.04
CA THR A 305 3.22 19.47 4.31
C THR A 305 2.17 20.55 4.59
N GLY A 306 0.96 20.16 5.00
CA GLY A 306 -0.06 21.10 5.46
C GLY A 306 -1.44 20.47 5.61
N VAL A 307 -2.46 21.33 5.60
CA VAL A 307 -3.89 20.95 5.67
C VAL A 307 -4.61 21.67 4.55
N TYR A 308 -5.40 20.92 3.77
CA TYR A 308 -6.28 21.44 2.73
C TYR A 308 -7.73 21.34 3.18
N GLU A 309 -8.44 22.46 3.18
CA GLU A 309 -9.87 22.52 3.52
C GLU A 309 -10.71 22.32 2.25
N LEU A 310 -11.24 21.12 2.06
CA LEU A 310 -12.17 20.82 0.96
C LEU A 310 -13.58 21.25 1.38
N THR A 311 -14.19 22.19 0.66
CA THR A 311 -15.51 22.79 0.99
C THR A 311 -16.49 22.82 -0.18
N ASP A 312 -16.01 22.61 -1.40
CA ASP A 312 -16.72 22.73 -2.68
C ASP A 312 -17.33 21.40 -3.16
N ARG A 313 -17.11 20.31 -2.42
CA ARG A 313 -17.56 18.98 -2.79
C ARG A 313 -18.10 18.20 -1.61
N ARG A 314 -19.36 17.80 -1.72
CA ARG A 314 -19.99 16.84 -0.82
C ARG A 314 -19.45 15.44 -1.09
N VAL A 315 -18.85 14.81 -0.07
CA VAL A 315 -18.27 13.46 -0.19
C VAL A 315 -18.82 12.59 0.93
N PHE A 316 -19.18 11.35 0.61
CA PHE A 316 -19.52 10.34 1.59
C PHE A 316 -18.23 9.72 2.13
N LEU A 317 -17.89 10.05 3.38
CA LEU A 317 -16.70 9.53 4.06
C LEU A 317 -17.06 9.17 5.48
N ALA A 318 -16.53 8.04 5.92
CA ALA A 318 -16.72 7.54 7.26
C ALA A 318 -18.19 7.35 7.70
N GLY A 319 -19.02 6.86 6.77
CA GLY A 319 -20.44 6.59 7.03
C GLY A 319 -21.35 7.82 6.93
N GLU A 320 -20.81 9.00 6.59
CA GLU A 320 -21.55 10.26 6.60
C GLU A 320 -21.28 11.09 5.35
N TRP A 321 -22.31 11.79 4.86
CA TRP A 321 -22.13 12.85 3.89
C TRP A 321 -21.59 14.10 4.57
N ARG A 322 -20.50 14.65 4.06
CA ARG A 322 -19.86 15.83 4.63
C ARG A 322 -19.55 16.84 3.53
N ASP A 323 -19.79 18.11 3.85
CA ASP A 323 -19.57 19.25 2.95
C ASP A 323 -18.24 19.95 3.23
N ARG A 324 -17.63 19.70 4.40
CA ARG A 324 -16.33 20.25 4.79
C ARG A 324 -15.39 19.15 5.28
N HIS A 325 -14.17 19.14 4.77
CA HIS A 325 -13.13 18.18 5.15
C HIS A 325 -11.78 18.86 5.31
N SER A 326 -11.15 18.63 6.46
CA SER A 326 -9.74 18.96 6.67
C SER A 326 -8.89 17.76 6.23
N LEU A 327 -8.19 17.92 5.11
CA LEU A 327 -7.34 16.90 4.50
C LEU A 327 -5.88 17.19 4.84
N HIS A 328 -5.26 16.31 5.63
CA HIS A 328 -3.85 16.41 5.96
C HIS A 328 -3.03 15.86 4.80
N ILE A 329 -2.16 16.70 4.24
CA ILE A 329 -1.30 16.33 3.13
C ILE A 329 0.05 15.91 3.69
N PHE A 330 0.51 14.74 3.26
CA PHE A 330 1.82 14.19 3.57
C PHE A 330 2.60 14.01 2.28
N ALA A 331 3.92 14.19 2.34
CA ALA A 331 4.81 13.94 1.21
C ALA A 331 6.13 13.31 1.65
N ARG A 332 6.76 12.56 0.74
CA ARG A 332 8.09 11.97 0.91
C ARG A 332 8.77 11.82 -0.45
N LEU A 333 9.99 12.33 -0.55
CA LEU A 333 10.89 12.05 -1.68
C LEU A 333 11.52 10.67 -1.47
N LEU A 334 11.50 9.81 -2.49
CA LEU A 334 12.04 8.46 -2.38
C LEU A 334 13.51 8.36 -2.80
N PHE A 335 13.90 9.02 -3.88
CA PHE A 335 15.25 9.07 -4.42
C PHE A 335 15.44 10.33 -5.26
#